data_AF-A0A6J6LHE2-F1
#
_entry.id   AF-A0A6J6LHE2-F1
#
_cell.length_a   1.000
_cell.length_b   1.000
_cell.length_c   1.000
_cell.angle_alpha   90.00
_cell.angle_beta   90.00
_cell.angle_gamma   90.00
#
_symmetry.space_group_name_H-M   'P 1'
#
loop_
_entity.id
_entity.type
_entity.pdbx_description
1 polymer ?
#
loop_
_entity_poly.entity_id
_entity_poly.type
_entity_poly.pdbx_seq_one_letter_code
_entity_poly.pdbx_strand_id
1 'polypeptide(L)'
;MVYNLTLLLTHTPALVNKSAEGGPLHYSLHVLVVFTSLMFWTPVCGPIREWRMSDGAKMIYLFGTSLIPTIPAGWLTFAEGSVYDHYDHGVRVWGVSMLSDQQAAGGIMKLGGSIFMWIIIIGIYFRRFIGNFYAEQSYDKSREMPDEEIVGTQPPLTFEEVEAAFGRSKPAPESPSTSA
;
A
#
# COMPACT_ATOMS: atom_id res chain seq x y z
N MET A 1 12.55 3.85 -7.56
CA MET A 1 13.44 5.03 -7.64
C MET A 1 13.60 5.52 -9.07
N VAL A 2 14.11 4.71 -10.01
CA VAL A 2 14.25 5.12 -11.42
C VAL A 2 12.92 5.61 -12.02
N TYR A 3 11.84 4.85 -11.86
CA TYR A 3 10.50 5.25 -12.30
C TYR A 3 10.05 6.61 -11.76
N ASN A 4 10.25 6.86 -10.46
CA ASN A 4 9.89 8.13 -9.83
C ASN A 4 10.69 9.30 -10.40
N LEU A 5 11.98 9.10 -10.65
CA LEU A 5 12.81 10.11 -11.31
C LEU A 5 12.35 10.37 -12.75
N THR A 6 12.04 9.31 -13.50
CA THR A 6 11.48 9.43 -14.86
C THR A 6 10.18 10.22 -14.85
N LEU A 7 9.27 9.97 -13.90
CA LEU A 7 8.04 10.76 -13.76
C LEU A 7 8.32 12.23 -13.48
N LEU A 8 9.23 12.54 -12.55
CA LEU A 8 9.60 13.93 -12.26
C LEU A 8 10.15 14.64 -13.50
N LEU A 9 11.09 14.01 -14.21
CA LEU A 9 11.73 14.60 -15.38
C LEU A 9 10.74 14.82 -16.52
N THR A 10 9.95 13.80 -16.85
CA THR A 10 8.96 13.83 -17.95
C THR A 10 7.86 14.86 -17.77
N HIS A 11 7.60 15.30 -16.54
CA HIS A 11 6.58 16.30 -16.22
C HIS A 11 7.18 17.71 -15.97
N THR A 12 8.47 17.91 -16.24
CA THR A 12 9.04 19.27 -16.24
C THR A 12 8.59 20.03 -17.49
N PRO A 13 8.17 21.31 -17.39
CA PRO A 13 7.70 22.08 -18.55
C PRO A 13 8.69 22.14 -19.69
N ALA A 14 9.97 22.31 -19.37
CA ALA A 14 11.03 22.40 -20.36
C ALA A 14 11.11 21.14 -21.22
N LEU A 15 10.87 19.97 -20.64
CA LEU A 15 10.89 18.70 -21.36
C LEU A 15 9.57 18.43 -22.08
N VAL A 16 8.44 18.80 -21.47
CA VAL A 16 7.11 18.68 -22.11
C VAL A 16 7.01 19.57 -23.35
N ASN A 17 7.45 20.83 -23.27
CA ASN A 17 7.45 21.78 -24.39
C ASN A 17 8.31 21.26 -25.56
N LYS A 18 9.55 20.84 -25.27
CA LYS A 18 10.44 20.26 -26.28
C LYS A 18 9.89 18.95 -26.88
N SER A 19 9.21 18.15 -26.07
CA SER A 19 8.58 16.91 -26.51
C SER A 19 7.40 17.18 -27.45
N ALA A 20 6.61 18.24 -27.18
CA ALA A 20 5.49 18.64 -28.03
C ALA A 20 5.94 19.15 -29.41
N GLU A 21 7.14 19.73 -29.50
CA GLU A 21 7.72 20.25 -30.75
C GLU A 21 8.31 19.14 -31.65
N GLY A 22 8.58 17.94 -31.12
CA GLY A 22 9.32 16.89 -31.83
C GLY A 22 8.84 15.46 -31.55
N GLY A 23 8.30 14.80 -32.57
CA GLY A 23 7.80 13.42 -32.50
C GLY A 23 8.80 12.39 -31.93
N PRO A 24 10.08 12.34 -32.39
CA PRO A 24 11.04 11.35 -31.89
C PRO A 24 11.34 11.45 -30.40
N LEU A 25 11.43 12.69 -29.87
CA LEU A 25 11.64 12.91 -28.43
C LEU A 25 10.41 12.45 -27.64
N HIS A 26 9.21 12.80 -28.12
CA HIS A 26 7.95 12.37 -27.52
C HIS A 26 7.86 10.85 -27.38
N TYR A 27 8.08 10.12 -28.48
CA TYR A 27 8.05 8.65 -28.46
C TYR A 27 9.12 8.05 -27.56
N SER A 28 10.34 8.62 -27.55
CA SER A 28 11.42 8.14 -26.69
C SER A 28 11.08 8.28 -25.20
N LEU A 29 10.44 9.39 -24.82
CA LEU A 29 9.98 9.61 -23.44
C LEU A 29 8.89 8.61 -23.06
N HIS A 30 7.94 8.32 -23.94
CA HIS A 30 6.93 7.28 -23.70
C HIS A 30 7.54 5.90 -23.50
N VAL A 31 8.48 5.50 -24.36
CA VAL A 31 9.20 4.22 -24.21
C VAL A 31 9.92 4.16 -22.87
N LEU A 32 10.58 5.24 -22.46
CA LEU A 32 11.25 5.33 -21.16
C LEU A 32 10.28 5.19 -19.99
N VAL A 33 9.12 5.85 -20.04
CA VAL A 33 8.07 5.74 -19.01
C VAL A 33 7.53 4.32 -18.92
N VAL A 34 7.21 3.69 -20.06
CA VAL A 34 6.71 2.31 -20.10
C VAL A 34 7.76 1.35 -19.55
N PHE A 35 9.01 1.45 -20.01
CA PHE A 35 10.09 0.58 -19.56
C PHE A 35 10.32 0.68 -18.04
N THR A 36 10.41 1.91 -17.52
CA THR A 36 10.62 2.13 -16.08
C THR A 36 9.40 1.75 -15.25
N SER A 37 8.18 1.85 -15.81
CA SER A 37 6.95 1.34 -15.18
C SER A 37 6.99 -0.18 -15.05
N LEU A 38 7.38 -0.92 -16.09
CA LEU A 38 7.52 -2.38 -16.01
C LEU A 38 8.54 -2.80 -14.96
N MET A 39 9.68 -2.10 -14.87
CA MET A 39 10.67 -2.33 -13.81
C MET A 39 10.09 -2.06 -12.42
N PHE A 40 9.32 -0.99 -12.26
CA PHE A 40 8.66 -0.63 -10.99
C PHE A 40 7.65 -1.69 -10.53
N TRP A 41 6.85 -2.24 -11.46
CA TRP A 41 5.83 -3.23 -11.13
C TRP A 41 6.37 -4.65 -10.93
N THR A 42 7.57 -4.96 -11.43
CA THR A 42 8.21 -6.28 -11.28
C THR A 42 8.26 -6.77 -9.82
N PRO A 43 8.80 -6.00 -8.84
CA PRO A 43 8.82 -6.44 -7.43
C PRO A 43 7.44 -6.45 -6.75
N VAL A 44 6.40 -5.89 -7.38
CA VAL A 44 5.04 -5.81 -6.81
C VAL A 44 4.19 -7.00 -7.29
N CYS A 45 4.09 -7.17 -8.62
CA CYS A 45 3.22 -8.15 -9.26
C CYS A 45 3.88 -8.90 -10.43
N GLY A 46 5.20 -8.82 -10.59
CA GLY A 46 5.93 -9.47 -11.69
C GLY A 46 5.75 -11.00 -11.75
N PRO A 47 6.03 -11.63 -12.91
CA PRO A 47 5.72 -13.05 -13.13
C PRO A 47 6.47 -14.00 -12.18
N ILE A 48 7.69 -13.62 -11.76
CA ILE A 48 8.57 -14.39 -10.88
C ILE A 48 8.20 -14.07 -9.43
N ARG A 49 7.74 -15.05 -8.66
CA ARG A 49 7.20 -14.83 -7.31
C ARG A 49 8.30 -14.56 -6.29
N GLU A 50 9.49 -15.10 -6.52
CA GLU A 50 10.70 -15.00 -5.71
C GLU A 50 11.26 -13.57 -5.67
N TRP A 51 10.99 -12.77 -6.71
CA TRP A 51 11.41 -11.37 -6.78
C TRP A 51 10.37 -10.40 -6.19
N ARG A 52 9.20 -10.93 -5.76
CA ARG A 52 8.15 -10.09 -5.19
C ARG A 52 8.49 -9.74 -3.75
N MET A 53 8.32 -8.47 -3.41
CA MET A 53 8.49 -7.99 -2.05
C MET A 53 7.45 -8.59 -1.09
N SER A 54 7.74 -8.57 0.21
CA SER A 54 6.75 -8.87 1.23
C SER A 54 5.60 -7.85 1.17
N ASP A 55 4.41 -8.23 1.64
CA ASP A 55 3.23 -7.36 1.51
C ASP A 55 3.39 -6.02 2.26
N GLY A 56 4.09 -6.02 3.41
CA GLY A 56 4.46 -4.79 4.12
C GLY A 56 5.40 -3.89 3.30
N ALA A 57 6.42 -4.47 2.69
CA ALA A 57 7.36 -3.73 1.84
C ALA A 57 6.67 -3.18 0.58
N LYS A 58 5.74 -3.93 -0.04
CA LYS A 58 4.93 -3.44 -1.16
C LYS A 58 4.14 -2.19 -0.79
N MET A 59 3.48 -2.18 0.38
CA MET A 59 2.71 -1.02 0.82
C MET A 59 3.58 0.23 0.98
N ILE A 60 4.74 0.12 1.65
CA ILE A 60 5.67 1.24 1.81
C ILE A 60 6.19 1.72 0.44
N TYR A 61 6.52 0.77 -0.44
CA TYR A 61 7.04 1.06 -1.78
C TYR A 61 6.02 1.81 -2.66
N LEU A 62 4.77 1.35 -2.69
CA LEU A 62 3.67 1.99 -3.41
C LEU A 62 3.30 3.34 -2.77
N PHE A 63 3.32 3.43 -1.44
CA PHE A 63 3.04 4.67 -0.71
C PHE A 63 4.06 5.76 -1.05
N GLY A 64 5.36 5.46 -0.97
CA GLY A 64 6.40 6.44 -1.33
C GLY A 64 6.29 6.90 -2.78
N THR A 65 5.94 5.99 -3.69
CA THR A 65 5.70 6.32 -5.10
C THR A 65 4.43 7.13 -5.33
N SER A 66 3.42 7.03 -4.46
CA SER A 66 2.23 7.89 -4.53
C SER A 66 2.51 9.35 -4.18
N LEU A 67 3.57 9.62 -3.41
CA LEU A 67 3.93 10.96 -2.93
C LEU A 67 4.79 11.75 -3.92
N ILE A 68 5.67 11.09 -4.67
CA ILE A 68 6.62 11.82 -5.55
C ILE A 68 5.93 12.57 -6.71
N PRO A 69 4.94 12.00 -7.42
CA PRO A 69 4.20 12.68 -8.48
C PRO A 69 3.40 13.89 -7.97
N THR A 70 3.25 14.06 -6.66
CA THR A 70 2.52 15.18 -6.07
C THR A 70 3.26 16.50 -6.21
N ILE A 71 4.58 16.47 -6.35
CA ILE A 71 5.42 17.66 -6.55
C ILE A 71 5.08 18.35 -7.88
N PRO A 72 5.20 17.69 -9.05
CA PRO A 72 4.85 18.32 -10.32
C PRO A 72 3.35 18.65 -10.41
N ALA A 73 2.48 17.80 -9.86
CA ALA A 73 1.04 18.06 -9.87
C ALA A 73 0.65 19.27 -9.02
N GLY A 74 1.21 19.42 -7.82
CA GLY A 74 0.98 20.58 -6.96
C GLY A 74 1.52 21.85 -7.61
N TRP A 75 2.71 21.79 -8.20
CA TRP A 75 3.27 22.92 -8.93
C TRP A 75 2.40 23.33 -10.13
N LEU A 76 1.83 22.39 -10.90
CA LEU A 76 0.88 22.70 -11.97
C LEU A 76 -0.44 23.28 -11.46
N THR A 77 -0.94 22.74 -10.34
CA THR A 77 -2.24 23.11 -9.74
C THR A 77 -2.20 24.50 -9.09
N PHE A 78 -1.06 24.89 -8.53
CA PHE A 78 -0.86 26.18 -7.87
C PHE A 78 -0.04 27.18 -8.71
N ALA A 79 0.29 26.86 -9.96
CA ALA A 79 0.93 27.82 -10.86
C ALA A 79 -0.01 29.00 -11.11
N GLU A 80 0.45 30.22 -10.81
CA GLU A 80 -0.31 31.48 -11.00
C GLU A 80 -0.12 32.08 -12.41
N GLY A 81 0.68 31.46 -13.28
CA GLY A 81 0.98 31.93 -14.63
C GLY A 81 0.84 30.85 -15.71
N SER A 82 0.59 31.28 -16.95
CA SER A 82 0.61 30.42 -18.14
C SER A 82 2.02 29.87 -18.35
N VAL A 83 2.24 28.59 -18.07
CA VAL A 83 3.54 27.94 -18.24
C VAL A 83 3.83 27.61 -19.71
N TYR A 84 2.83 27.70 -20.58
CA TYR A 84 2.93 27.37 -22.00
C TYR A 84 2.73 28.62 -22.88
N ASP A 85 3.83 29.26 -23.27
CA ASP A 85 3.83 30.38 -24.25
C ASP A 85 3.35 29.94 -25.66
N HIS A 86 3.24 28.63 -25.94
CA HIS A 86 2.84 28.10 -27.26
C HIS A 86 1.33 28.09 -27.52
N TYR A 87 0.54 28.50 -26.53
CA TYR A 87 -0.91 28.41 -26.58
C TYR A 87 -1.60 29.71 -27.01
N ASP A 88 -0.86 30.73 -27.46
CA ASP A 88 -1.42 31.97 -28.01
C ASP A 88 -1.94 31.76 -29.46
N HIS A 89 -2.88 30.83 -29.63
CA HIS A 89 -3.64 30.64 -30.86
C HIS A 89 -5.10 30.96 -30.55
N GLY A 90 -5.62 32.02 -31.18
CA GLY A 90 -6.91 32.66 -30.87
C GLY A 90 -8.18 31.81 -31.04
N VAL A 91 -8.09 30.51 -31.31
CA VAL A 91 -9.24 29.62 -31.44
C VAL A 91 -9.40 28.80 -30.16
N ARG A 92 -10.26 29.30 -29.27
CA ARG A 92 -10.57 28.71 -27.97
C ARG A 92 -11.70 27.70 -28.12
N VAL A 93 -11.43 26.42 -27.90
CA VAL A 93 -12.48 25.42 -27.81
C VAL A 93 -13.17 25.57 -26.45
N TRP A 94 -14.47 25.86 -26.43
CA TRP A 94 -15.32 26.02 -25.23
C TRP A 94 -15.07 27.23 -24.30
N GLY A 95 -14.19 28.18 -24.68
CA GLY A 95 -13.97 29.41 -23.88
C GLY A 95 -13.22 29.21 -22.56
N VAL A 96 -12.64 28.03 -22.34
CA VAL A 96 -11.82 27.70 -21.17
C VAL A 96 -10.48 28.45 -21.25
N SER A 97 -10.03 29.04 -20.14
CA SER A 97 -8.74 29.73 -20.08
C SER A 97 -7.59 28.74 -19.94
N MET A 98 -6.40 29.07 -20.46
CA MET A 98 -5.18 28.25 -20.33
C MET A 98 -4.89 27.86 -18.88
N LEU A 99 -5.07 28.82 -17.98
CA LEU A 99 -4.82 28.63 -16.57
C LEU A 99 -5.78 27.60 -15.98
N SER A 100 -7.08 27.70 -16.30
CA SER A 100 -8.08 26.74 -15.84
C SER A 100 -7.88 25.33 -16.40
N ASP A 101 -7.45 25.19 -17.66
CA ASP A 101 -7.17 23.89 -18.26
C ASP A 101 -5.92 23.24 -17.63
N GLN A 102 -4.86 24.02 -17.42
CA GLN A 102 -3.64 23.56 -16.76
C GLN A 102 -3.90 23.11 -15.31
N GLN A 103 -4.65 23.90 -14.54
CA GLN A 103 -5.00 23.56 -13.16
C GLN A 103 -5.89 22.30 -13.10
N ALA A 104 -6.84 22.17 -14.02
CA ALA A 104 -7.67 20.97 -14.14
C ALA A 104 -6.83 19.73 -14.51
N ALA A 105 -5.91 19.85 -15.47
CA ALA A 105 -4.98 18.79 -15.85
C ALA A 105 -4.10 18.35 -14.67
N GLY A 106 -3.56 19.30 -13.90
CA GLY A 106 -2.80 19.03 -12.67
C GLY A 106 -3.63 18.30 -11.62
N GLY A 107 -4.86 18.75 -11.40
CA GLY A 107 -5.81 18.11 -10.47
C GLY A 107 -6.17 16.68 -10.88
N ILE A 108 -6.53 16.46 -12.15
CA ILE A 108 -6.87 15.13 -12.69
C ILE A 108 -5.67 14.19 -12.60
N MET A 109 -4.49 14.65 -13.00
CA MET A 109 -3.25 13.88 -12.91
C MET A 109 -2.96 13.43 -11.48
N LYS A 110 -3.15 14.31 -10.49
CA LYS A 110 -2.97 13.97 -9.07
C LYS A 110 -4.00 12.94 -8.60
N LEU A 111 -5.28 13.21 -8.84
CA LEU A 111 -6.36 12.40 -8.30
C LEU A 111 -6.41 11.01 -8.95
N GLY A 112 -6.30 10.92 -10.28
CA GLY A 112 -6.39 9.66 -11.00
C GLY A 112 -5.32 8.65 -10.56
N GLY A 113 -4.04 9.07 -10.58
CA GLY A 113 -2.93 8.19 -10.17
C GLY A 113 -2.98 7.82 -8.69
N SER A 114 -3.38 8.77 -7.82
CA SER A 114 -3.46 8.51 -6.38
C SER A 114 -4.60 7.54 -6.03
N ILE A 115 -5.80 7.71 -6.58
CA ILE A 115 -6.95 6.82 -6.31
C ILE A 115 -6.59 5.39 -6.67
N PHE A 116 -6.01 5.17 -7.85
CA PHE A 116 -5.58 3.84 -8.29
C PHE A 116 -4.58 3.21 -7.31
N MET A 117 -3.57 3.98 -6.88
CA MET A 117 -2.53 3.46 -5.99
C MET A 117 -3.06 3.17 -4.58
N TRP A 118 -3.93 4.02 -4.06
CA TRP A 118 -4.55 3.85 -2.74
C TRP A 118 -5.50 2.65 -2.70
N ILE A 119 -6.25 2.39 -3.77
CA ILE A 119 -7.08 1.17 -3.88
C ILE A 119 -6.22 -0.09 -3.73
N ILE A 120 -5.04 -0.14 -4.36
CA ILE A 120 -4.14 -1.30 -4.26
C ILE A 120 -3.59 -1.44 -2.85
N ILE A 121 -3.12 -0.34 -2.24
CA ILE A 121 -2.59 -0.36 -0.87
C ILE A 121 -3.66 -0.83 0.13
N ILE A 122 -4.87 -0.29 0.03
CA ILE A 122 -6.02 -0.70 0.85
C ILE A 122 -6.32 -2.18 0.61
N GLY A 123 -6.38 -2.64 -0.64
CA GLY A 123 -6.60 -4.05 -0.97
C GLY A 123 -5.56 -5.00 -0.35
N ILE A 124 -4.27 -4.63 -0.39
CA ILE A 124 -3.20 -5.41 0.24
C ILE A 124 -3.36 -5.42 1.77
N TYR A 125 -3.66 -4.26 2.36
CA TYR A 125 -3.86 -4.13 3.80
C TYR A 125 -5.01 -5.02 4.29
N PHE A 126 -6.19 -4.91 3.67
CA PHE A 126 -7.36 -5.72 4.03
C PHE A 126 -7.09 -7.22 3.86
N ARG A 127 -6.45 -7.62 2.75
CA ARG A 127 -6.09 -9.03 2.51
C ARG A 127 -5.13 -9.58 3.57
N ARG A 128 -4.12 -8.79 3.97
CA ARG A 128 -3.04 -9.28 4.84
C ARG A 128 -3.37 -9.16 6.33
N PHE A 129 -3.98 -8.05 6.75
CA PHE A 129 -4.23 -7.77 8.16
C PHE A 129 -5.57 -8.33 8.60
N ILE A 130 -6.68 -8.03 7.91
CA ILE A 130 -8.00 -8.52 8.32
C ILE A 130 -8.10 -10.05 8.14
N GLY A 131 -7.55 -10.60 7.05
CA GLY A 131 -7.48 -12.05 6.85
C GLY A 131 -6.71 -12.79 7.96
N ASN A 132 -5.61 -12.21 8.44
CA ASN A 132 -4.85 -12.78 9.55
C ASN A 132 -5.51 -12.56 10.90
N PHE A 133 -6.21 -11.45 11.13
CA PHE A 133 -6.94 -11.23 12.38
C PHE A 133 -8.00 -12.32 12.59
N TYR A 134 -8.74 -12.73 11.56
CA TYR A 134 -9.68 -13.85 11.67
C TYR A 134 -8.99 -15.21 11.88
N ALA A 135 -7.83 -15.42 11.26
CA ALA A 135 -7.06 -16.66 11.45
C ALA A 135 -6.40 -16.76 12.84
N GLU A 136 -5.94 -15.65 13.41
CA GLU A 136 -5.34 -15.59 14.76
C GLU A 136 -6.40 -15.49 15.88
N GLN A 137 -7.56 -14.87 15.61
CA GLN A 137 -8.71 -14.88 16.53
C GLN A 137 -9.46 -16.22 16.50
N SER A 138 -9.32 -17.00 15.44
CA SER A 138 -9.55 -18.42 15.50
C SER A 138 -8.44 -19.03 16.37
N TYR A 139 -8.52 -18.78 17.68
CA TYR A 139 -8.12 -19.72 18.70
C TYR A 139 -8.96 -20.98 18.47
N ASP A 140 -8.65 -21.71 17.41
CA ASP A 140 -8.96 -23.11 17.35
C ASP A 140 -8.08 -23.72 18.44
N LYS A 141 -8.60 -23.73 19.67
CA LYS A 141 -8.26 -24.81 20.58
C LYS A 141 -8.68 -26.06 19.83
N SER A 142 -7.76 -26.61 19.04
CA SER A 142 -7.66 -28.04 18.83
C SER A 142 -7.35 -28.66 20.19
N ARG A 143 -8.31 -28.55 21.12
CA ARG A 143 -8.50 -29.48 22.21
C ARG A 143 -9.19 -30.66 21.54
N GLU A 144 -8.46 -31.36 20.69
CA GLU A 144 -8.60 -32.80 20.74
C GLU A 144 -8.17 -33.12 22.17
N MET A 145 -9.17 -33.26 23.06
CA MET A 145 -8.90 -33.78 24.39
C MET A 145 -8.18 -35.09 24.13
N PRO A 146 -6.92 -35.26 24.57
CA PRO A 146 -6.24 -36.53 24.37
C PRO A 146 -7.19 -37.62 24.87
N ASP A 147 -7.34 -38.72 24.14
CA ASP A 147 -8.28 -39.79 24.49
C ASP A 147 -8.11 -40.25 25.94
N GLU A 148 -6.91 -40.05 26.50
CA GLU A 148 -6.56 -40.22 27.92
C GLU A 148 -7.46 -39.43 28.89
N GLU A 149 -7.88 -38.20 28.56
CA GLU A 149 -8.77 -37.35 29.35
C GLU A 149 -10.25 -37.78 29.22
N ILE A 150 -10.65 -38.37 28.09
CA ILE A 150 -12.04 -38.83 27.83
C ILE A 150 -12.27 -40.24 28.38
N VAL A 151 -11.28 -41.13 28.24
CA VAL A 151 -11.40 -42.55 28.59
C VAL A 151 -10.92 -42.84 30.01
N GLY A 152 -10.26 -41.88 30.68
CA GLY A 152 -9.87 -41.99 32.08
C GLY A 152 -9.00 -43.23 32.32
N THR A 153 -7.82 -43.26 31.71
CA THR A 153 -6.85 -44.37 31.88
C THR A 153 -6.17 -44.38 33.24
N GLN A 154 -6.35 -43.33 34.05
CA GLN A 154 -5.84 -43.31 35.42
C GLN A 154 -6.79 -44.04 36.37
N PRO A 155 -6.26 -44.90 37.26
CA PRO A 155 -7.08 -45.54 38.28
C PRO A 155 -7.80 -44.48 39.11
N PRO A 156 -9.05 -44.73 39.54
CA PRO A 156 -9.83 -43.77 40.31
C PRO A 156 -9.06 -43.39 41.59
N LEU A 157 -8.74 -42.11 41.72
CA LEU A 157 -8.03 -41.58 42.89
C LEU A 157 -8.91 -41.74 44.13
N THR A 158 -8.32 -42.28 45.19
CA THR A 158 -8.96 -42.33 46.51
C THR A 158 -8.94 -40.93 47.14
N PHE A 159 -9.88 -40.69 48.07
CA PHE A 159 -9.98 -39.42 48.77
C PHE A 159 -8.65 -39.00 49.44
N GLU A 160 -7.94 -39.96 50.03
CA GLU A 160 -6.66 -39.74 50.70
C GLU A 160 -5.55 -39.25 49.74
N GLU A 161 -5.52 -39.77 48.51
CA GLU A 161 -4.53 -39.37 47.50
C GLU A 161 -4.75 -37.95 47.01
N VAL A 162 -6.02 -37.55 46.86
CA VAL A 162 -6.40 -36.19 46.50
C VAL A 162 -6.00 -35.21 47.61
N GLU A 163 -6.32 -35.53 48.86
CA GLU A 163 -5.98 -34.69 50.02
C GLU A 163 -4.47 -34.54 50.21
N ALA A 164 -3.71 -35.63 50.04
CA ALA A 164 -2.24 -35.60 50.06
C ALA A 164 -1.64 -34.77 48.91
N ALA A 165 -2.26 -34.77 47.73
CA ALA A 165 -1.82 -33.95 46.60
C ALA A 165 -2.08 -32.45 46.85
N PHE A 166 -3.26 -32.11 47.37
CA PHE A 166 -3.58 -30.73 47.76
C PHE A 166 -2.66 -30.22 48.87
N GLY A 167 -2.36 -31.05 49.88
CA GLY A 167 -1.41 -30.70 50.95
C GLY A 167 0.03 -30.47 50.49
N ARG A 168 0.44 -31.06 49.36
CA ARG A 168 1.76 -30.84 48.74
C ARG A 168 1.79 -29.63 47.80
N SER A 169 0.65 -29.17 47.33
CA SER A 169 0.56 -28.03 46.40
C SER A 169 0.55 -26.71 47.15
N LYS A 170 1.36 -25.73 46.70
CA LYS A 170 1.29 -24.36 47.22
C LYS A 170 0.06 -23.66 46.63
N PRO A 171 -0.74 -22.91 47.41
CA PRO A 171 -1.80 -22.08 46.87
C PRO A 171 -1.22 -21.11 45.82
N ALA A 172 -1.95 -20.92 44.72
CA ALA A 172 -1.57 -19.90 43.74
C ALA A 172 -1.55 -18.53 44.43
N PRO A 173 -0.53 -17.69 44.21
CA PRO A 173 -0.51 -16.34 44.76
C PRO A 173 -1.72 -15.57 44.23
N GLU A 174 -2.48 -14.93 45.14
CA GLU A 174 -3.61 -14.10 44.75
C GLU A 174 -3.15 -13.00 43.81
N SER A 175 -3.73 -12.97 42.61
CA SER A 175 -3.55 -11.86 41.67
C SER A 175 -4.08 -10.58 42.33
N PRO A 176 -3.33 -9.46 42.32
CA PRO A 176 -3.74 -8.25 43.01
C PRO A 176 -5.09 -7.79 42.47
N SER A 177 -6.08 -7.68 43.37
CA SER A 177 -7.40 -7.16 43.07
C SER A 177 -7.24 -5.75 42.51
N THR A 178 -7.50 -5.58 41.22
CA THR A 178 -7.64 -4.27 40.61
C THR A 178 -9.02 -3.75 41.03
N SER A 179 -9.09 -3.16 42.22
CA SER A 179 -10.22 -2.32 42.62
C SER A 179 -10.11 -1.00 41.85
N ALA A 180 -11.11 -0.77 40.99
CA ALA A 180 -11.40 0.51 40.35
C ALA A 180 -11.81 1.59 41.37
#